data_AF-A0A518KCI0-F1
#
_entry.id   AF-A0A518KCI0-F1
#
_cell.length_a   1.000
_cell.length_b   1.000
_cell.length_c   1.000
_cell.angle_alpha   90.00
_cell.angle_beta   90.00
_cell.angle_gamma   90.00
#
_symmetry.space_group_name_H-M   'P 1'
#
loop_
_entity.id
_entity.type
_entity.pdbx_description
1 polymer ?
#
loop_
_entity_poly.entity_id
_entity_poly.type
_entity_poly.pdbx_seq_one_letter_code
_entity_poly.pdbx_strand_id
1 'polypeptide(L)'
;MKPLLRSFASATTLAAVLLVAAAAPAASIVLDYTYAGGSFFSTATANGVKARSSVQAAADYFSTILTDSLPQVSRPSNYISTPPGGGTPLTYSWTWQARFDNPSSGNEVLISNPTIPADEFRVYVGARDLPGSTLGVGGPGDFTSSSGGSLYTPEQQAEIQAISADFSELLNNRSQGAGNFGAWGGMLSFDTTSNWNYDHTISPTGGQNDLYSVALHEIAHALGMGTSNEWNALVSGGKFTGPNAYAANGNSQPSVTGGHWANGTTSTVFGSSTSQEAAMDPTITTGTRKFWTTLDAAGLADIGWDVEAPGLPGDYNSDNLVDAADYTVWRDSVASGGVIGSYAEWSVNYGRSAAASGLAVPEPTTGVLLIIGACWGAVGMRRKSVI
;
A
#
# COMPACT_ATOMS: atom_id res chain seq x y z
N MET A 1 -57.19 18.34 -54.09
CA MET A 1 -55.92 18.98 -53.72
C MET A 1 -55.82 19.01 -52.20
N LYS A 2 -55.02 18.11 -51.62
CA LYS A 2 -54.70 18.03 -50.18
C LYS A 2 -53.17 17.85 -50.08
N PRO A 3 -52.44 18.62 -49.26
CA PRO A 3 -50.98 18.57 -49.24
C PRO A 3 -50.45 17.42 -48.38
N LEU A 4 -49.38 16.80 -48.85
CA LEU A 4 -48.56 15.81 -48.16
C LEU A 4 -47.70 16.50 -47.10
N LEU A 5 -47.89 16.19 -45.82
CA LEU A 5 -46.93 16.54 -44.76
C LEU A 5 -45.74 15.58 -44.81
N ARG A 6 -44.53 16.14 -44.96
CA ARG A 6 -43.26 15.43 -44.78
C ARG A 6 -42.89 15.45 -43.29
N SER A 7 -42.73 14.28 -42.70
CA SER A 7 -42.20 14.07 -41.36
C SER A 7 -40.68 14.28 -41.37
N PHE A 8 -40.18 15.24 -40.60
CA PHE A 8 -38.76 15.35 -40.27
C PHE A 8 -38.49 14.52 -39.01
N ALA A 9 -37.69 13.46 -39.14
CA ALA A 9 -37.15 12.74 -38.00
C ALA A 9 -35.95 13.53 -37.43
N SER A 10 -36.07 14.05 -36.22
CA SER A 10 -34.94 14.58 -35.45
C SER A 10 -34.04 13.43 -35.03
N ALA A 11 -32.80 13.41 -35.53
CA ALA A 11 -31.75 12.55 -35.01
C ALA A 11 -31.25 13.14 -33.68
N THR A 12 -31.53 12.46 -32.58
CA THR A 12 -30.98 12.78 -31.26
C THR A 12 -29.55 12.24 -31.20
N THR A 13 -28.56 13.11 -31.29
CA THR A 13 -27.15 12.77 -31.05
C THR A 13 -26.94 12.53 -29.56
N LEU A 14 -26.65 11.29 -29.17
CA LEU A 14 -26.25 10.93 -27.82
C LEU A 14 -24.77 11.34 -27.65
N ALA A 15 -24.52 12.41 -26.91
CA ALA A 15 -23.16 12.78 -26.53
C ALA A 15 -22.66 11.80 -25.47
N ALA A 16 -21.67 10.99 -25.80
CA ALA A 16 -20.93 10.19 -24.83
C ALA A 16 -20.14 11.15 -23.93
N VAL A 17 -20.60 11.31 -22.69
CA VAL A 17 -19.81 11.99 -21.66
C VAL A 17 -18.72 11.00 -21.25
N LEU A 18 -17.48 11.28 -21.65
CA LEU A 18 -16.31 10.64 -21.05
C LEU A 18 -16.28 11.09 -19.58
N LEU A 19 -16.72 10.23 -18.67
CA LEU A 19 -16.34 10.34 -17.27
C LEU A 19 -14.84 10.08 -17.23
N VAL A 20 -14.04 11.13 -17.03
CA VAL A 20 -12.68 10.96 -16.53
C VAL A 20 -12.85 10.42 -15.12
N ALA A 21 -12.65 9.12 -14.92
CA ALA A 21 -12.52 8.56 -13.58
C ALA A 21 -11.37 9.32 -12.91
N ALA A 22 -11.67 10.07 -11.85
CA ALA A 22 -10.62 10.55 -10.97
C ALA A 22 -9.90 9.31 -10.44
N ALA A 23 -8.56 9.30 -10.47
CA ALA A 23 -7.79 8.23 -9.86
C ALA A 23 -8.29 8.04 -8.42
N ALA A 24 -8.58 6.79 -8.04
CA ALA A 24 -8.92 6.48 -6.65
C ALA A 24 -7.75 6.94 -5.75
N PRO A 25 -8.01 7.44 -4.52
CA PRO A 25 -6.94 7.67 -3.55
C PRO A 25 -6.16 6.37 -3.36
N ALA A 26 -4.83 6.47 -3.34
CA ALA A 26 -3.92 5.34 -3.27
C ALA A 26 -2.75 5.67 -2.34
N ALA A 27 -2.43 4.77 -1.43
CA ALA A 27 -1.33 4.91 -0.51
C ALA A 27 0.01 5.05 -1.24
N SER A 28 0.77 6.08 -0.90
CA SER A 28 2.05 6.42 -1.51
C SER A 28 3.19 6.29 -0.51
N ILE A 29 4.26 5.61 -0.90
CA ILE A 29 5.48 5.50 -0.11
C ILE A 29 6.31 6.76 -0.34
N VAL A 30 6.40 7.63 0.66
CA VAL A 30 7.16 8.89 0.57
C VAL A 30 8.47 8.76 1.31
N LEU A 31 9.57 8.80 0.55
CA LEU A 31 10.92 8.68 1.08
C LEU A 31 11.42 10.00 1.65
N ASP A 32 11.93 9.96 2.88
CA ASP A 32 12.50 11.09 3.59
C ASP A 32 13.97 10.81 3.95
N TYR A 33 14.87 11.58 3.33
CA TYR A 33 16.32 11.44 3.52
C TYR A 33 16.88 12.38 4.59
N THR A 34 16.06 12.96 5.46
CA THR A 34 16.50 13.90 6.52
C THR A 34 17.59 13.30 7.41
N TYR A 35 17.55 11.99 7.64
CA TYR A 35 18.53 11.27 8.46
C TYR A 35 19.58 10.51 7.65
N ALA A 36 19.63 10.70 6.33
CA ALA A 36 20.60 10.04 5.47
C ALA A 36 21.96 10.73 5.55
N GLY A 37 22.75 10.36 6.57
CA GLY A 37 24.12 10.81 6.73
C GLY A 37 25.09 10.15 5.75
N GLY A 38 26.27 10.75 5.57
CA GLY A 38 27.37 10.16 4.80
C GLY A 38 27.20 10.20 3.28
N SER A 39 27.99 9.39 2.57
CA SER A 39 28.05 9.39 1.10
C SER A 39 27.03 8.48 0.43
N PHE A 40 26.49 7.47 1.14
CA PHE A 40 25.66 6.41 0.55
C PHE A 40 24.44 6.93 -0.20
N PHE A 41 23.77 7.95 0.33
CA PHE A 41 22.64 8.65 -0.32
C PHE A 41 22.96 10.12 -0.61
N SER A 42 24.24 10.48 -0.70
CA SER A 42 24.62 11.86 -1.00
C SER A 42 24.39 12.17 -2.47
N THR A 43 23.59 13.21 -2.75
CA THR A 43 23.37 13.73 -4.11
C THR A 43 24.63 14.35 -4.73
N ALA A 44 25.69 14.54 -3.95
CA ALA A 44 26.99 15.00 -4.44
C ALA A 44 27.85 13.87 -5.05
N THR A 45 27.42 12.61 -4.98
CA THR A 45 28.17 11.47 -5.51
C THR A 45 27.33 10.69 -6.53
N ALA A 46 27.98 10.10 -7.54
CA ALA A 46 27.30 9.29 -8.54
C ALA A 46 26.57 8.09 -7.93
N ASN A 47 27.20 7.39 -6.98
CA ASN A 47 26.56 6.26 -6.29
C ASN A 47 25.40 6.73 -5.42
N GLY A 48 25.51 7.87 -4.72
CA GLY A 48 24.40 8.35 -3.89
C GLY A 48 23.18 8.81 -4.69
N VAL A 49 23.37 9.38 -5.88
CA VAL A 49 22.26 9.66 -6.81
C VAL A 49 21.60 8.36 -7.28
N LYS A 50 22.40 7.36 -7.68
CA LYS A 50 21.90 6.04 -8.09
C LYS A 50 21.17 5.32 -6.95
N ALA A 51 21.72 5.39 -5.74
CA ALA A 51 21.13 4.80 -4.55
C ALA A 51 19.73 5.37 -4.27
N ARG A 52 19.59 6.71 -4.29
CA ARG A 52 18.27 7.36 -4.14
C ARG A 52 17.31 6.93 -5.24
N SER A 53 17.77 6.92 -6.48
CA SER A 53 16.94 6.51 -7.62
C SER A 53 16.47 5.05 -7.50
N SER A 54 17.31 4.14 -7.00
CA SER A 54 16.96 2.73 -6.83
C SER A 54 16.00 2.48 -5.67
N VAL A 55 16.16 3.18 -4.54
CA VAL A 55 15.20 3.08 -3.43
C VAL A 55 13.88 3.76 -3.81
N GLN A 56 13.93 4.89 -4.55
CA GLN A 56 12.74 5.54 -5.11
C GLN A 56 11.98 4.60 -6.05
N ALA A 57 12.66 3.90 -6.95
CA ALA A 57 12.01 2.94 -7.84
C ALA A 57 11.27 1.82 -7.08
N ALA A 58 11.82 1.36 -5.95
CA ALA A 58 11.13 0.39 -5.09
C ALA A 58 9.91 1.01 -4.37
N ALA A 59 10.02 2.25 -3.89
CA ALA A 59 8.91 2.99 -3.28
C ALA A 59 7.78 3.29 -4.29
N ASP A 60 8.14 3.68 -5.51
CA ASP A 60 7.20 3.91 -6.62
C ASP A 60 6.46 2.62 -7.00
N TYR A 61 7.17 1.48 -6.99
CA TYR A 61 6.57 0.17 -7.22
C TYR A 61 5.47 -0.12 -6.19
N PHE A 62 5.75 0.04 -4.89
CA PHE A 62 4.72 -0.14 -3.86
C PHE A 62 3.58 0.87 -3.98
N SER A 63 3.89 2.13 -4.28
CA SER A 63 2.87 3.18 -4.50
C SER A 63 1.99 2.93 -5.73
N THR A 64 2.40 2.03 -6.63
CA THR A 64 1.60 1.63 -7.80
C THR A 64 0.64 0.49 -7.46
N ILE A 65 1.00 -0.39 -6.53
CA ILE A 65 0.24 -1.61 -6.22
C ILE A 65 -0.66 -1.48 -5.00
N LEU A 66 -0.45 -0.47 -4.14
CA LEU A 66 -1.28 -0.22 -2.97
C LEU A 66 -2.43 0.71 -3.34
N THR A 67 -3.66 0.27 -3.11
CA THR A 67 -4.87 1.02 -3.47
C THR A 67 -5.64 1.54 -2.25
N ASP A 68 -5.10 1.35 -1.06
CA ASP A 68 -5.69 1.82 0.19
C ASP A 68 -5.83 3.35 0.20
N SER A 69 -6.90 3.84 0.83
CA SER A 69 -6.98 5.24 1.23
C SER A 69 -6.63 5.37 2.70
N LEU A 70 -5.59 6.14 2.97
CA LEU A 70 -5.08 6.32 4.31
C LEU A 70 -5.51 7.69 4.86
N PRO A 71 -6.20 7.75 6.02
CA PRO A 71 -6.45 9.03 6.66
C PRO A 71 -5.15 9.73 7.04
N GLN A 72 -5.23 11.06 7.09
CA GLN A 72 -4.18 11.90 7.66
C GLN A 72 -3.97 11.54 9.13
N VAL A 73 -2.72 11.33 9.55
CA VAL A 73 -2.38 11.15 10.97
C VAL A 73 -2.00 12.50 11.56
N SER A 74 -2.83 13.02 12.45
CA SER A 74 -2.56 14.23 13.22
C SER A 74 -3.27 14.18 14.55
N ARG A 75 -2.73 14.88 15.56
CA ARG A 75 -3.42 14.97 16.85
C ARG A 75 -4.77 15.69 16.71
N PRO A 76 -5.78 15.35 17.53
CA PRO A 76 -7.00 16.12 17.63
C PRO A 76 -6.75 17.58 18.03
N SER A 77 -7.69 18.45 17.65
CA SER A 77 -7.74 19.80 18.21
C SER A 77 -7.97 19.72 19.72
N ASN A 78 -7.42 20.69 20.46
CA ASN A 78 -7.67 20.78 21.89
C ASN A 78 -9.17 20.92 22.16
N TYR A 79 -9.69 20.17 23.13
CA TYR A 79 -11.06 20.30 23.59
C TYR A 79 -11.15 21.45 24.58
N ILE A 80 -11.98 22.45 24.29
CA ILE A 80 -12.13 23.65 25.12
C ILE A 80 -13.53 23.68 25.74
N SER A 81 -13.59 23.67 27.07
CA SER A 81 -14.85 23.78 27.82
C SER A 81 -14.83 25.06 28.65
N THR A 82 -15.89 25.87 28.57
CA THR A 82 -16.07 27.05 29.43
C THR A 82 -17.10 26.73 30.51
N PRO A 83 -16.78 26.90 31.81
CA PRO A 83 -17.74 26.66 32.88
C PRO A 83 -19.01 27.52 32.75
N PRO A 84 -20.19 27.00 33.14
CA PRO A 84 -21.41 27.80 33.24
C PRO A 84 -21.21 28.99 34.19
N GLY A 85 -21.51 30.21 33.73
CA GLY A 85 -21.32 31.46 34.50
C GLY A 85 -20.05 32.24 34.15
N GLY A 86 -19.24 31.75 33.22
CA GLY A 86 -17.98 32.39 32.82
C GLY A 86 -16.81 32.00 33.73
N GLY A 87 -15.60 32.04 33.19
CA GLY A 87 -14.38 31.62 33.88
C GLY A 87 -13.26 31.26 32.90
N THR A 88 -12.10 30.86 33.42
CA THR A 88 -10.98 30.37 32.60
C THR A 88 -11.38 29.08 31.90
N PRO A 89 -11.28 29.00 30.55
CA PRO A 89 -11.58 27.78 29.83
C PRO A 89 -10.69 26.61 30.26
N LEU A 90 -11.29 25.44 30.42
CA LEU A 90 -10.60 24.17 30.61
C LEU A 90 -10.13 23.65 29.26
N THR A 91 -8.92 23.09 29.22
CA THR A 91 -8.33 22.52 28.01
C THR A 91 -8.00 21.06 28.24
N TYR A 92 -8.51 20.19 27.37
CA TYR A 92 -8.02 18.81 27.23
C TYR A 92 -7.18 18.75 25.97
N SER A 93 -5.98 18.18 26.07
CA SER A 93 -5.06 18.06 24.95
C SER A 93 -4.64 16.62 24.75
N TRP A 94 -4.47 16.26 23.49
CA TRP A 94 -3.81 15.04 23.06
C TRP A 94 -2.44 15.39 22.51
N THR A 95 -1.49 14.49 22.72
CA THR A 95 -0.16 14.55 22.14
C THR A 95 0.28 13.16 21.74
N TRP A 96 1.15 13.09 20.72
CA TRP A 96 1.81 11.87 20.34
C TRP A 96 3.21 12.16 19.82
N GLN A 97 4.03 11.12 19.77
CA GLN A 97 5.34 11.16 19.15
C GLN A 97 5.46 9.99 18.19
N ALA A 98 5.85 10.27 16.94
CA ALA A 98 6.30 9.25 16.01
C ALA A 98 7.69 8.78 16.46
N ARG A 99 7.86 7.47 16.59
CA ARG A 99 9.05 6.83 17.16
C ARG A 99 9.64 5.83 16.18
N PHE A 100 10.95 5.91 15.92
CA PHE A 100 11.66 4.98 15.04
C PHE A 100 13.16 5.06 15.32
N ASP A 101 13.91 4.07 14.86
CA ASP A 101 15.37 4.12 14.94
C ASP A 101 15.94 4.97 13.80
N ASN A 102 16.86 5.87 14.13
CA ASN A 102 17.56 6.69 13.15
C ASN A 102 18.30 5.77 12.15
N PRO A 103 18.03 5.86 10.85
CA PRO A 103 18.55 4.89 9.88
C PRO A 103 20.07 5.01 9.64
N SER A 104 20.72 6.09 10.08
CA SER A 104 22.18 6.27 9.98
C SER A 104 22.94 6.11 11.29
N SER A 105 22.26 6.06 12.45
CA SER A 105 22.95 5.88 13.74
C SER A 105 22.40 4.74 14.60
N GLY A 106 21.17 4.29 14.37
CA GLY A 106 20.49 3.30 15.20
C GLY A 106 19.92 3.80 16.51
N ASN A 107 20.09 5.09 16.81
CA ASN A 107 19.54 5.67 18.01
C ASN A 107 18.07 6.03 17.79
N GLU A 108 17.27 5.97 18.85
CA GLU A 108 15.87 6.35 18.78
C GLU A 108 15.68 7.82 18.36
N VAL A 109 14.67 8.04 17.51
CA VAL A 109 14.15 9.35 17.12
C VAL A 109 12.72 9.47 17.59
N LEU A 110 12.38 10.62 18.18
CA LEU A 110 11.03 11.00 18.57
C LEU A 110 10.65 12.31 17.90
N ILE A 111 9.65 12.28 17.02
CA ILE A 111 9.10 13.50 16.38
C ILE A 111 7.80 13.83 17.10
N SER A 112 7.71 15.03 17.68
CA SER A 112 6.56 15.43 18.49
C SER A 112 5.43 16.00 17.64
N ASN A 113 4.24 15.40 17.77
CA ASN A 113 3.00 15.76 17.07
C ASN A 113 3.17 16.02 15.56
N PRO A 114 3.85 15.12 14.80
CA PRO A 114 3.91 15.31 13.37
C PRO A 114 2.50 15.22 12.78
N THR A 115 2.37 15.79 11.59
CA THR A 115 1.23 15.53 10.70
C THR A 115 1.75 14.69 9.56
N ILE A 116 1.20 13.49 9.40
CA ILE A 116 1.43 12.66 8.22
C ILE A 116 0.23 12.87 7.30
N PRO A 117 0.42 13.42 6.09
CA PRO A 117 -0.66 13.63 5.13
C PRO A 117 -1.53 12.38 4.88
N ALA A 118 -2.76 12.61 4.41
CA ALA A 118 -3.57 11.54 3.86
C ALA A 118 -2.82 10.85 2.72
N ASP A 119 -3.03 9.54 2.59
CA ASP A 119 -2.44 8.68 1.56
C ASP A 119 -0.89 8.66 1.55
N GLU A 120 -0.22 9.13 2.60
CA GLU A 120 1.24 9.12 2.73
C GLU A 120 1.73 8.06 3.74
N PHE A 121 2.50 7.08 3.30
CA PHE A 121 3.31 6.23 4.17
C PHE A 121 4.76 6.74 4.18
N ARG A 122 5.12 7.48 5.24
CA ARG A 122 6.44 8.14 5.32
C ARG A 122 7.53 7.16 5.71
N VAL A 123 8.62 7.11 4.94
CA VAL A 123 9.74 6.21 5.20
C VAL A 123 11.04 7.01 5.35
N TYR A 124 11.63 7.02 6.54
CA TYR A 124 12.93 7.64 6.79
C TYR A 124 14.07 6.74 6.32
N VAL A 125 14.87 7.20 5.37
CA VAL A 125 15.92 6.40 4.73
C VAL A 125 17.30 6.85 5.18
N GLY A 126 18.19 5.89 5.39
CA GLY A 126 19.59 6.13 5.70
C GLY A 126 20.42 4.87 5.52
N ALA A 127 21.70 4.98 5.89
CA ALA A 127 22.64 3.89 5.81
C ALA A 127 23.65 3.99 6.94
N ARG A 128 24.13 2.83 7.41
CA ARG A 128 25.18 2.67 8.44
C ARG A 128 25.86 1.31 8.30
N ASP A 129 26.92 1.08 9.05
CA ASP A 129 27.53 -0.25 9.17
C ASP A 129 26.57 -1.19 9.91
N LEU A 130 26.13 -2.26 9.25
CA LEU A 130 25.23 -3.26 9.82
C LEU A 130 26.00 -4.54 10.17
N PRO A 131 25.73 -5.16 11.33
CA PRO A 131 26.51 -6.30 11.79
C PRO A 131 26.26 -7.56 10.93
N GLY A 132 27.30 -8.37 10.76
CA GLY A 132 27.20 -9.68 10.15
C GLY A 132 26.96 -9.61 8.64
N SER A 133 25.95 -10.33 8.16
CA SER A 133 25.58 -10.41 6.74
C SER A 133 24.32 -9.62 6.40
N THR A 134 23.84 -8.77 7.32
CA THR A 134 22.63 -7.99 7.13
C THR A 134 22.87 -6.87 6.12
N LEU A 135 22.11 -6.87 5.03
CA LEU A 135 22.24 -5.89 3.95
C LEU A 135 21.34 -4.67 4.15
N GLY A 136 20.19 -4.88 4.77
CA GLY A 136 19.18 -3.88 5.04
C GLY A 136 18.45 -4.19 6.35
N VAL A 137 17.85 -3.16 6.93
CA VAL A 137 16.89 -3.27 8.01
C VAL A 137 15.78 -2.27 7.72
N GLY A 138 14.57 -2.78 7.51
CA GLY A 138 13.33 -2.04 7.43
C GLY A 138 12.40 -2.39 8.57
N GLY A 139 11.52 -1.46 8.92
CA GLY A 139 10.53 -1.70 9.95
C GLY A 139 9.54 -0.56 10.10
N PRO A 140 8.35 -0.87 10.62
CA PRO A 140 7.34 0.14 10.85
C PRO A 140 7.78 1.07 11.98
N GLY A 141 7.33 2.30 11.90
CA GLY A 141 7.42 3.25 12.99
C GLY A 141 6.44 2.90 14.10
N ASP A 142 6.85 3.17 15.32
CA ASP A 142 6.04 3.04 16.53
C ASP A 142 5.55 4.43 16.96
N PHE A 143 4.77 4.50 18.04
CA PHE A 143 4.36 5.77 18.62
C PHE A 143 4.28 5.71 20.14
N THR A 144 4.37 6.88 20.75
CA THR A 144 3.87 7.07 22.12
C THR A 144 2.80 8.14 22.10
N SER A 145 1.79 8.03 22.96
CA SER A 145 0.71 9.00 23.04
C SER A 145 0.36 9.31 24.48
N SER A 146 0.00 10.55 24.75
CA SER A 146 -0.54 10.95 26.04
C SER A 146 -1.66 11.98 25.86
N SER A 147 -2.61 11.97 26.78
CA SER A 147 -3.68 12.95 26.80
C SER A 147 -3.96 13.39 28.22
N GLY A 148 -4.46 14.61 28.39
CA GLY A 148 -4.64 15.17 29.72
C GLY A 148 -5.49 16.43 29.77
N GLY A 149 -6.18 16.56 30.89
CA GLY A 149 -7.05 17.66 31.29
C GLY A 149 -7.91 17.21 32.47
N SER A 150 -8.52 18.16 33.19
CA SER A 150 -9.31 17.86 34.40
C SER A 150 -10.60 18.67 34.44
N LEU A 151 -11.56 18.19 35.26
CA LEU A 151 -12.81 18.89 35.63
C LEU A 151 -13.86 18.99 34.51
N TYR A 152 -14.22 17.86 33.89
CA TYR A 152 -15.28 17.80 32.88
C TYR A 152 -16.59 17.25 33.45
N THR A 153 -17.71 17.70 32.89
CA THR A 153 -19.02 17.06 33.13
C THR A 153 -19.05 15.65 32.51
N PRO A 154 -19.96 14.76 32.94
CA PRO A 154 -20.08 13.43 32.37
C PRO A 154 -20.28 13.42 30.85
N GLU A 155 -21.06 14.35 30.31
CA GLU A 155 -21.32 14.47 28.87
C GLU A 155 -20.04 14.84 28.10
N GLN A 156 -19.31 15.84 28.61
CA GLN A 156 -18.03 16.27 28.03
C GLN A 156 -16.97 15.17 28.14
N GLN A 157 -17.00 14.39 29.22
CA GLN A 157 -16.12 13.25 29.39
C GLN A 157 -16.40 12.16 28.36
N ALA A 158 -17.67 11.90 28.02
CA ALA A 158 -18.03 10.95 26.96
C ALA A 158 -17.53 11.43 25.58
N GLU A 159 -17.64 12.72 25.27
CA GLU A 159 -17.09 13.31 24.04
C GLU A 159 -15.56 13.17 23.97
N ILE A 160 -14.86 13.51 25.06
CA ILE A 160 -13.40 13.37 25.17
C ILE A 160 -12.99 11.90 24.99
N GLN A 161 -13.74 10.95 25.56
CA GLN A 161 -13.49 9.52 25.40
C GLN A 161 -13.67 9.06 23.95
N ALA A 162 -14.71 9.53 23.25
CA ALA A 162 -14.92 9.22 21.84
C ALA A 162 -13.75 9.75 20.99
N ILE A 163 -13.36 11.02 21.15
CA ILE A 163 -12.19 11.60 20.45
C ILE A 163 -10.91 10.81 20.75
N SER A 164 -10.74 10.37 22.00
CA SER A 164 -9.56 9.59 22.40
C SER A 164 -9.56 8.19 21.79
N ALA A 165 -10.73 7.56 21.64
CA ALA A 165 -10.86 6.27 20.98
C ALA A 165 -10.53 6.38 19.48
N ASP A 166 -11.11 7.36 18.79
CA ASP A 166 -10.85 7.60 17.36
C ASP A 166 -9.36 7.89 17.12
N PHE A 167 -8.74 8.72 17.98
CA PHE A 167 -7.32 9.01 17.87
C PHE A 167 -6.44 7.80 18.17
N SER A 168 -6.83 6.96 19.14
CA SER A 168 -6.12 5.71 19.41
C SER A 168 -6.20 4.77 18.21
N GLU A 169 -7.36 4.62 17.58
CA GLU A 169 -7.50 3.81 16.38
C GLU A 169 -6.63 4.34 15.24
N LEU A 170 -6.67 5.66 15.00
CA LEU A 170 -5.82 6.32 13.99
C LEU A 170 -4.32 6.05 14.20
N LEU A 171 -3.84 6.00 15.45
CA LEU A 171 -2.42 5.73 15.72
C LEU A 171 -2.06 4.23 15.62
N ASN A 172 -2.96 3.32 16.01
CA ASN A 172 -2.66 1.88 16.06
C ASN A 172 -2.71 1.21 14.68
N ASN A 173 -3.70 1.55 13.86
CA ASN A 173 -3.94 0.86 12.58
C ASN A 173 -4.43 1.83 11.48
N ARG A 174 -4.17 3.13 11.64
CA ARG A 174 -4.54 4.16 10.67
C ARG A 174 -6.03 4.14 10.30
N SER A 175 -6.86 3.76 11.27
CA SER A 175 -8.32 3.62 11.12
C SER A 175 -8.74 2.71 9.97
N GLN A 176 -7.91 1.72 9.63
CA GLN A 176 -8.20 0.73 8.59
C GLN A 176 -9.09 -0.42 9.08
N GLY A 177 -9.46 -0.42 10.36
CA GLY A 177 -10.26 -1.47 10.97
C GLY A 177 -9.44 -2.56 11.68
N ALA A 178 -10.10 -3.31 12.56
CA ALA A 178 -9.43 -4.28 13.41
C ALA A 178 -8.78 -5.42 12.62
N GLY A 179 -7.52 -5.73 12.93
CA GLY A 179 -6.76 -6.80 12.27
C GLY A 179 -6.04 -6.39 10.99
N ASN A 180 -6.20 -5.13 10.56
CA ASN A 180 -5.45 -4.57 9.45
C ASN A 180 -4.24 -3.80 9.97
N PHE A 181 -3.10 -3.99 9.31
CA PHE A 181 -1.91 -3.22 9.58
C PHE A 181 -2.10 -1.77 9.12
N GLY A 182 -1.61 -0.82 9.92
CA GLY A 182 -1.70 0.59 9.54
C GLY A 182 -0.80 1.48 10.38
N ALA A 183 0.50 1.41 10.11
CA ALA A 183 1.46 2.35 10.71
C ALA A 183 1.39 3.74 10.03
N TRP A 184 1.85 4.77 10.74
CA TRP A 184 2.02 6.11 10.18
C TRP A 184 3.15 6.18 9.14
N GLY A 185 4.10 5.25 9.20
CA GLY A 185 5.32 5.23 8.41
C GLY A 185 6.34 4.25 8.96
N GLY A 186 7.61 4.43 8.62
CA GLY A 186 8.70 3.57 9.06
C GLY A 186 10.08 4.08 8.69
N MET A 187 11.06 3.19 8.68
CA MET A 187 12.45 3.50 8.34
C MET A 187 13.09 2.39 7.51
N LEU A 188 14.16 2.75 6.78
CA LEU A 188 15.06 1.83 6.09
C LEU A 188 16.50 2.21 6.36
N SER A 189 17.32 1.24 6.73
CA SER A 189 18.76 1.36 6.90
C SER A 189 19.46 0.37 6.00
N PHE A 190 20.40 0.82 5.17
CA PHE A 190 21.22 -0.06 4.32
C PHE A 190 22.66 -0.17 4.84
N ASP A 191 23.28 -1.31 4.63
CA ASP A 191 24.66 -1.54 5.04
C ASP A 191 25.65 -0.73 4.17
N THR A 192 26.48 0.08 4.82
CA THR A 192 27.50 0.89 4.11
C THR A 192 28.73 0.11 3.66
N THR A 193 28.94 -1.11 4.17
CA THR A 193 30.17 -1.88 3.93
C THR A 193 30.05 -2.88 2.79
N SER A 194 28.82 -3.20 2.39
CA SER A 194 28.50 -4.16 1.35
C SER A 194 28.86 -3.70 -0.07
N ASN A 195 29.14 -4.68 -0.93
CA ASN A 195 29.37 -4.44 -2.36
C ASN A 195 28.03 -4.34 -3.11
N TRP A 196 27.59 -3.11 -3.40
CA TRP A 196 26.29 -2.85 -4.00
C TRP A 196 26.32 -2.66 -5.51
N ASN A 197 25.29 -3.18 -6.19
CA ASN A 197 24.78 -2.59 -7.41
C ASN A 197 23.80 -1.46 -7.03
N TYR A 198 24.24 -0.21 -7.16
CA TYR A 198 23.44 0.97 -6.82
C TYR A 198 22.42 1.36 -7.88
N ASP A 199 22.53 0.84 -9.09
CA ASP A 199 21.78 1.30 -10.26
C ASP A 199 20.75 0.24 -10.69
N HIS A 200 19.48 0.51 -10.39
CA HIS A 200 18.38 -0.39 -10.73
C HIS A 200 18.14 -0.52 -12.25
N THR A 201 18.72 0.35 -13.09
CA THR A 201 18.51 0.30 -14.55
C THR A 201 19.44 -0.69 -15.25
N ILE A 202 20.49 -1.15 -14.57
CA ILE A 202 21.43 -2.15 -15.06
C ILE A 202 21.36 -3.41 -14.19
N SER A 203 21.53 -4.57 -14.80
CA SER A 203 21.57 -5.82 -14.03
C SER A 203 22.81 -5.86 -13.13
N PRO A 204 22.68 -6.37 -11.89
CA PRO A 204 23.83 -6.59 -11.02
C PRO A 204 24.79 -7.62 -11.63
N THR A 205 26.08 -7.49 -11.33
CA THR A 205 27.11 -8.45 -11.76
C THR A 205 27.58 -9.31 -10.58
N GLY A 206 28.28 -10.41 -10.88
CA GLY A 206 28.73 -11.38 -9.87
C GLY A 206 29.43 -10.71 -8.67
N GLY A 207 29.01 -11.08 -7.45
CA GLY A 207 29.54 -10.54 -6.20
C GLY A 207 28.92 -9.22 -5.73
N GLN A 208 27.95 -8.65 -6.47
CA GLN A 208 27.19 -7.47 -6.03
C GLN A 208 25.85 -7.86 -5.42
N ASN A 209 25.47 -7.20 -4.33
CA ASN A 209 24.10 -7.19 -3.82
C ASN A 209 23.28 -6.12 -4.56
N ASP A 210 22.07 -6.43 -4.98
CA ASP A 210 21.23 -5.47 -5.72
C ASP A 210 20.42 -4.59 -4.76
N LEU A 211 20.70 -3.28 -4.74
CA LEU A 211 20.08 -2.34 -3.80
C LEU A 211 18.57 -2.22 -4.00
N TYR A 212 18.10 -2.29 -5.25
CA TYR A 212 16.66 -2.27 -5.56
C TYR A 212 15.94 -3.48 -4.95
N SER A 213 16.53 -4.67 -5.11
CA SER A 213 15.98 -5.91 -4.54
C SER A 213 15.89 -5.85 -3.02
N VAL A 214 16.94 -5.36 -2.35
CA VAL A 214 16.93 -5.19 -0.89
C VAL A 214 15.95 -4.09 -0.47
N ALA A 215 15.85 -2.99 -1.22
CA ALA A 215 14.88 -1.95 -0.92
C ALA A 215 13.42 -2.44 -0.99
N LEU A 216 13.07 -3.29 -1.96
CA LEU A 216 11.75 -3.92 -2.01
C LEU A 216 11.47 -4.74 -0.74
N HIS A 217 12.45 -5.55 -0.33
CA HIS A 217 12.38 -6.37 0.88
C HIS A 217 12.19 -5.52 2.14
N GLU A 218 13.02 -4.50 2.34
CA GLU A 218 12.93 -3.66 3.54
C GLU A 218 11.66 -2.79 3.58
N ILE A 219 11.16 -2.34 2.43
CA ILE A 219 9.88 -1.60 2.39
C ILE A 219 8.74 -2.52 2.82
N ALA A 220 8.73 -3.78 2.40
CA ALA A 220 7.72 -4.73 2.86
C ALA A 220 7.77 -4.98 4.38
N HIS A 221 8.97 -5.02 4.98
CA HIS A 221 9.10 -5.01 6.43
C HIS A 221 8.54 -3.73 7.07
N ALA A 222 8.77 -2.56 6.46
CA ALA A 222 8.19 -1.30 6.92
C ALA A 222 6.65 -1.29 6.81
N LEU A 223 6.10 -1.96 5.80
CA LEU A 223 4.66 -2.18 5.60
C LEU A 223 4.09 -3.31 6.47
N GLY A 224 4.88 -3.86 7.40
CA GLY A 224 4.41 -4.78 8.43
C GLY A 224 4.64 -6.27 8.14
N MET A 225 5.12 -6.66 6.96
CA MET A 225 5.42 -8.08 6.71
C MET A 225 6.56 -8.53 7.61
N GLY A 226 6.38 -9.63 8.33
CA GLY A 226 7.40 -10.19 9.21
C GLY A 226 7.66 -9.44 10.52
N THR A 227 7.11 -8.23 10.67
CA THR A 227 7.40 -7.32 11.79
C THR A 227 6.16 -6.96 12.61
N SER A 228 4.97 -7.09 12.02
CA SER A 228 3.70 -6.68 12.62
C SER A 228 3.02 -7.76 13.47
N ASN A 229 2.07 -7.34 14.29
CA ASN A 229 1.23 -8.27 15.04
C ASN A 229 0.29 -9.05 14.12
N GLU A 230 -0.17 -8.41 13.04
CA GLU A 230 -1.04 -8.97 12.01
C GLU A 230 -0.35 -10.14 11.30
N TRP A 231 0.92 -9.97 10.92
CA TRP A 231 1.74 -11.07 10.39
C TRP A 231 1.88 -12.19 11.42
N ASN A 232 2.27 -11.86 12.65
CA ASN A 232 2.52 -12.85 13.69
C ASN A 232 1.26 -13.65 14.07
N ALA A 233 0.08 -13.02 14.03
CA ALA A 233 -1.20 -13.68 14.25
C ALA A 233 -1.50 -14.75 13.19
N LEU A 234 -0.92 -14.61 12.00
CA LEU A 234 -1.02 -15.56 10.90
C LEU A 234 0.12 -16.58 10.86
N VAL A 235 1.02 -16.61 11.84
CA VAL A 235 2.07 -17.63 11.93
C VAL A 235 1.71 -18.69 12.96
N SER A 236 1.61 -19.95 12.52
CA SER A 236 1.37 -21.10 13.38
C SER A 236 2.20 -22.32 12.95
N GLY A 237 2.93 -22.93 13.87
CA GLY A 237 3.72 -24.13 13.58
C GLY A 237 4.79 -23.97 12.50
N GLY A 238 5.34 -22.76 12.30
CA GLY A 238 6.30 -22.45 11.23
C GLY A 238 5.67 -22.28 9.85
N LYS A 239 4.34 -22.12 9.79
CA LYS A 239 3.56 -21.88 8.57
C LYS A 239 2.84 -20.54 8.66
N PHE A 240 2.72 -19.87 7.53
CA PHE A 240 1.83 -18.71 7.41
C PHE A 240 0.44 -19.18 6.98
N THR A 241 -0.58 -18.74 7.69
CA THR A 241 -1.96 -19.22 7.59
C THR A 241 -2.88 -18.22 6.90
N GLY A 242 -2.32 -17.14 6.33
CA GLY A 242 -3.08 -16.16 5.56
C GLY A 242 -3.76 -16.80 4.34
N PRO A 243 -5.06 -16.53 4.09
CA PRO A 243 -5.82 -17.15 3.01
C PRO A 243 -5.32 -16.78 1.60
N ASN A 244 -4.89 -15.54 1.38
CA ASN A 244 -4.36 -15.12 0.08
C ASN A 244 -3.03 -15.81 -0.21
N ALA A 245 -2.11 -15.82 0.75
CA ALA A 245 -0.81 -16.49 0.62
C ALA A 245 -0.98 -18.01 0.45
N TYR A 246 -1.96 -18.62 1.12
CA TYR A 246 -2.33 -20.02 0.91
C TYR A 246 -2.73 -20.29 -0.55
N ALA A 247 -3.61 -19.46 -1.12
CA ALA A 247 -4.05 -19.59 -2.51
C ALA A 247 -2.90 -19.35 -3.50
N ALA A 248 -2.12 -18.28 -3.30
CA ALA A 248 -0.96 -17.91 -4.13
C ALA A 248 0.14 -18.98 -4.11
N ASN A 249 0.26 -19.74 -3.01
CA ASN A 249 1.20 -20.84 -2.87
C ASN A 249 0.59 -22.21 -3.23
N GLY A 250 -0.32 -22.23 -4.21
CA GLY A 250 -0.88 -23.46 -4.77
C GLY A 250 -1.79 -24.23 -3.82
N ASN A 251 -2.57 -23.51 -3.00
CA ASN A 251 -3.42 -24.08 -1.95
C ASN A 251 -2.61 -24.85 -0.89
N SER A 252 -1.47 -24.29 -0.50
CA SER A 252 -0.63 -24.84 0.55
C SER A 252 -0.05 -23.73 1.42
N GLN A 253 0.00 -23.94 2.74
CA GLN A 253 0.55 -22.91 3.64
C GLN A 253 2.06 -22.75 3.41
N PRO A 254 2.54 -21.56 3.02
CA PRO A 254 3.96 -21.33 2.83
C PRO A 254 4.69 -21.48 4.17
N SER A 255 5.89 -22.04 4.10
CA SER A 255 6.77 -22.11 5.26
C SER A 255 7.33 -20.73 5.56
N VAL A 256 7.46 -20.39 6.84
CA VAL A 256 8.10 -19.16 7.30
C VAL A 256 9.28 -19.46 8.20
N THR A 257 10.23 -18.53 8.28
CA THR A 257 11.37 -18.59 9.19
C THR A 257 11.64 -17.19 9.73
N GLY A 258 11.32 -16.97 11.00
CA GLY A 258 11.30 -15.62 11.58
C GLY A 258 10.24 -14.76 10.88
N GLY A 259 10.62 -13.55 10.46
CA GLY A 259 9.77 -12.62 9.71
C GLY A 259 9.76 -12.81 8.19
N HIS A 260 10.19 -13.96 7.69
CA HIS A 260 10.39 -14.18 6.26
C HIS A 260 9.67 -15.44 5.78
N TRP A 261 9.49 -15.56 4.46
CA TRP A 261 9.28 -16.87 3.86
C TRP A 261 10.52 -17.76 4.11
N ALA A 262 10.32 -19.08 4.12
CA ALA A 262 11.46 -19.98 4.25
C ALA A 262 12.43 -19.83 3.06
N ASN A 263 13.71 -20.06 3.30
CA ASN A 263 14.73 -19.91 2.26
C ASN A 263 14.44 -20.78 1.02
N GLY A 264 14.63 -20.22 -0.18
CA GLY A 264 14.36 -20.87 -1.46
C GLY A 264 12.88 -20.92 -1.83
N THR A 265 12.00 -20.20 -1.12
CA THR A 265 10.57 -20.15 -1.48
C THR A 265 10.43 -19.43 -2.82
N THR A 266 9.79 -20.07 -3.80
CA THR A 266 9.56 -19.50 -5.13
C THR A 266 8.11 -19.14 -5.35
N SER A 267 7.90 -18.15 -6.21
CA SER A 267 6.59 -17.74 -6.72
C SER A 267 6.79 -17.18 -8.14
N THR A 268 5.80 -16.45 -8.67
CA THR A 268 5.95 -15.66 -9.90
C THR A 268 6.10 -14.19 -9.58
N VAL A 269 6.85 -13.45 -10.41
CA VAL A 269 6.86 -11.98 -10.35
C VAL A 269 5.41 -11.49 -10.43
N PHE A 270 5.03 -10.57 -9.54
CA PHE A 270 3.64 -10.15 -9.39
C PHE A 270 3.12 -9.52 -10.68
N GLY A 271 1.96 -9.99 -11.16
CA GLY A 271 1.41 -9.62 -12.47
C GLY A 271 2.02 -10.37 -13.69
N SER A 272 2.87 -11.37 -13.46
CA SER A 272 3.57 -12.12 -14.51
C SER A 272 3.55 -13.64 -14.25
N SER A 273 3.93 -14.42 -15.26
CA SER A 273 4.17 -15.86 -15.16
C SER A 273 5.64 -16.24 -14.90
N THR A 274 6.54 -15.27 -14.83
CA THR A 274 7.98 -15.51 -14.63
C THR A 274 8.25 -16.00 -13.21
N SER A 275 8.75 -17.22 -13.05
CA SER A 275 9.13 -17.75 -11.73
C SER A 275 10.42 -17.11 -11.20
N GLN A 276 10.44 -16.83 -9.90
CA GLN A 276 11.59 -16.30 -9.15
C GLN A 276 11.47 -16.75 -7.69
N GLU A 277 12.59 -16.76 -6.96
CA GLU A 277 12.56 -16.74 -5.50
C GLU A 277 11.81 -15.50 -4.99
N ALA A 278 11.01 -15.66 -3.93
CA ALA A 278 10.23 -14.60 -3.34
C ALA A 278 11.13 -13.45 -2.85
N ALA A 279 10.62 -12.22 -2.92
CA ALA A 279 11.34 -11.04 -2.47
C ALA A 279 11.51 -11.07 -0.94
N MET A 280 10.51 -11.57 -0.19
CA MET A 280 10.58 -11.74 1.27
C MET A 280 11.28 -13.03 1.73
N ASP A 281 12.12 -13.62 0.87
CA ASP A 281 13.11 -14.61 1.28
C ASP A 281 14.24 -13.95 2.08
N PRO A 282 14.78 -14.57 3.15
CA PRO A 282 15.82 -13.96 4.00
C PRO A 282 17.20 -13.83 3.32
N THR A 283 17.36 -14.32 2.09
CA THR A 283 18.63 -14.30 1.38
C THR A 283 18.51 -13.65 0.01
N ILE A 284 19.63 -13.17 -0.52
CA ILE A 284 19.75 -12.74 -1.91
C ILE A 284 21.00 -13.37 -2.51
N THR A 285 20.86 -13.92 -3.73
CA THR A 285 22.01 -14.41 -4.48
C THR A 285 22.72 -13.21 -5.12
N THR A 286 23.99 -12.99 -4.80
CA THR A 286 24.77 -11.91 -5.43
C THR A 286 24.80 -12.02 -6.95
N GLY A 287 24.81 -10.89 -7.65
CA GLY A 287 24.74 -10.82 -9.10
C GLY A 287 23.37 -11.13 -9.69
N THR A 288 22.32 -11.19 -8.86
CA THR A 288 20.93 -11.36 -9.30
C THR A 288 20.05 -10.24 -8.79
N ARG A 289 18.97 -9.97 -9.52
CA ARG A 289 17.90 -9.06 -9.11
C ARG A 289 16.66 -9.86 -8.76
N LYS A 290 16.05 -9.52 -7.63
CA LYS A 290 14.72 -9.99 -7.24
C LYS A 290 13.68 -8.89 -7.47
N PHE A 291 12.52 -9.30 -7.95
CA PHE A 291 11.31 -8.50 -8.02
C PHE A 291 10.27 -9.00 -7.02
N TRP A 292 9.31 -8.15 -6.68
CA TRP A 292 8.16 -8.51 -5.86
C TRP A 292 7.36 -9.64 -6.51
N THR A 293 6.95 -10.63 -5.72
CA THR A 293 6.25 -11.81 -6.23
C THR A 293 4.79 -11.87 -5.81
N THR A 294 4.01 -12.69 -6.50
CA THR A 294 2.60 -12.95 -6.19
C THR A 294 2.41 -13.45 -4.76
N LEU A 295 3.33 -14.27 -4.25
CA LEU A 295 3.28 -14.71 -2.85
C LEU A 295 3.54 -13.56 -1.88
N ASP A 296 4.47 -12.66 -2.20
CA ASP A 296 4.76 -11.51 -1.36
C ASP A 296 3.55 -10.55 -1.31
N ALA A 297 2.96 -10.25 -2.47
CA ALA A 297 1.73 -9.44 -2.58
C ALA A 297 0.56 -10.05 -1.79
N ALA A 298 0.39 -11.37 -1.87
CA ALA A 298 -0.65 -12.08 -1.15
C ALA A 298 -0.44 -12.03 0.37
N GLY A 299 0.81 -12.13 0.85
CA GLY A 299 1.13 -11.96 2.27
C GLY A 299 0.89 -10.53 2.77
N LEU A 300 1.12 -9.53 1.91
CA LEU A 300 0.81 -8.13 2.20
C LEU A 300 -0.71 -7.90 2.31
N ALA A 301 -1.49 -8.53 1.40
CA ALA A 301 -2.95 -8.49 1.44
C ALA A 301 -3.51 -9.18 2.70
N ASP A 302 -2.91 -10.30 3.12
CA ASP A 302 -3.34 -11.01 4.33
C ASP A 302 -3.15 -10.21 5.63
N ILE A 303 -2.24 -9.23 5.65
CA ILE A 303 -2.07 -8.32 6.80
C ILE A 303 -2.87 -7.02 6.66
N GLY A 304 -3.75 -6.92 5.68
CA GLY A 304 -4.78 -5.88 5.60
C GLY A 304 -4.53 -4.75 4.60
N TRP A 305 -3.55 -4.89 3.70
CA TRP A 305 -3.38 -3.95 2.58
C TRP A 305 -4.25 -4.34 1.38
N ASP A 306 -4.83 -3.36 0.70
CA ASP A 306 -5.44 -3.57 -0.61
C ASP A 306 -4.37 -3.53 -1.70
N VAL A 307 -4.07 -4.70 -2.27
CA VAL A 307 -2.96 -4.88 -3.23
C VAL A 307 -3.50 -5.26 -4.62
N GLU A 308 -3.16 -4.46 -5.63
CA GLU A 308 -3.46 -4.74 -7.03
C GLU A 308 -2.18 -5.01 -7.82
N ALA A 309 -2.24 -5.95 -8.76
CA ALA A 309 -1.12 -6.20 -9.66
C ALA A 309 -0.84 -4.93 -10.48
N PRO A 310 0.45 -4.55 -10.66
CA PRO A 310 0.76 -3.45 -11.55
C PRO A 310 0.27 -3.83 -12.95
N GLY A 311 -0.48 -2.92 -13.59
CA GLY A 311 -1.00 -3.14 -14.94
C GLY A 311 0.11 -3.58 -15.90
N LEU A 312 -0.20 -4.46 -16.87
CA LEU A 312 0.82 -4.92 -17.80
C LEU A 312 1.33 -3.72 -18.61
N PRO A 313 2.65 -3.42 -18.62
CA PRO A 313 3.15 -2.36 -19.48
C PRO A 313 2.82 -2.66 -20.95
N GLY A 314 2.17 -1.73 -21.63
CA GLY A 314 1.67 -1.92 -23.00
C GLY A 314 0.24 -2.46 -23.11
N ASP A 315 -0.41 -2.84 -22.00
CA ASP A 315 -1.83 -3.24 -21.94
C ASP A 315 -2.66 -1.97 -21.72
N TYR A 316 -3.03 -1.34 -22.82
CA TYR A 316 -3.69 -0.04 -22.86
C TYR A 316 -5.21 -0.16 -22.84
N ASN A 317 -5.76 -1.34 -23.09
CA ASN A 317 -7.19 -1.61 -22.95
C ASN A 317 -7.55 -2.28 -21.60
N SER A 318 -6.54 -2.62 -20.79
CA SER A 318 -6.65 -3.26 -19.47
C SER A 318 -7.34 -4.63 -19.50
N ASP A 319 -7.18 -5.39 -20.57
CA ASP A 319 -7.73 -6.74 -20.70
C ASP A 319 -6.76 -7.85 -20.23
N ASN A 320 -5.63 -7.46 -19.64
CA ASN A 320 -4.53 -8.30 -19.18
C ASN A 320 -3.77 -9.01 -20.31
N LEU A 321 -3.90 -8.54 -21.54
CA LEU A 321 -3.13 -8.98 -22.70
C LEU A 321 -2.48 -7.75 -23.34
N VAL A 322 -1.27 -7.91 -23.88
CA VAL A 322 -0.66 -6.88 -24.72
C VAL A 322 -0.69 -7.39 -26.15
N ASP A 323 -1.67 -6.94 -26.92
CA ASP A 323 -1.88 -7.38 -28.29
C ASP A 323 -2.23 -6.23 -29.25
N ALA A 324 -2.79 -6.56 -30.41
CA ALA A 324 -3.12 -5.58 -31.43
C ALA A 324 -4.25 -4.63 -31.01
N ALA A 325 -5.10 -5.01 -30.05
CA ALA A 325 -6.14 -4.15 -29.49
C ALA A 325 -5.52 -2.97 -28.73
N ASP A 326 -4.46 -3.20 -27.94
CA ASP A 326 -3.76 -2.12 -27.22
C ASP A 326 -3.14 -1.10 -28.15
N TYR A 327 -2.58 -1.56 -29.28
CA TYR A 327 -2.08 -0.68 -30.31
C TYR A 327 -3.17 0.27 -30.83
N THR A 328 -4.41 -0.22 -30.97
CA THR A 328 -5.52 0.64 -31.40
C THR A 328 -5.88 1.67 -30.35
N VAL A 329 -5.87 1.31 -29.06
CA VAL A 329 -6.12 2.28 -27.97
C VAL A 329 -5.00 3.33 -27.91
N TRP A 330 -3.74 2.91 -27.96
CA TRP A 330 -2.59 3.83 -27.99
C TRP A 330 -2.65 4.78 -29.18
N ARG A 331 -2.85 4.25 -30.38
CA ARG A 331 -2.91 5.04 -31.62
C ARG A 331 -4.03 6.07 -31.56
N ASP A 332 -5.22 5.67 -31.09
CA ASP A 332 -6.38 6.55 -31.02
C ASP A 332 -6.23 7.62 -29.92
N SER A 333 -5.56 7.28 -28.80
CA SER A 333 -5.14 8.26 -27.79
C SER A 333 -4.17 9.29 -28.37
N VAL A 334 -3.10 8.86 -29.06
CA VAL A 334 -2.14 9.78 -29.68
C VAL A 334 -2.83 10.67 -30.72
N ALA A 335 -3.73 10.11 -31.53
CA ALA A 335 -4.48 10.85 -32.54
C ALA A 335 -5.43 11.90 -31.93
N SER A 336 -5.91 11.68 -30.69
CA SER A 336 -6.73 12.63 -29.92
C SER A 336 -5.91 13.55 -29.02
N GLY A 337 -4.58 13.47 -29.06
CA GLY A 337 -3.67 14.30 -28.27
C GLY A 337 -3.43 13.82 -26.84
N GLY A 338 -3.91 12.63 -26.47
CA GLY A 338 -3.62 11.97 -25.20
C GLY A 338 -2.30 11.18 -25.23
N VAL A 339 -1.73 10.91 -24.06
CA VAL A 339 -0.53 10.07 -23.91
C VAL A 339 -0.84 8.96 -22.90
N ILE A 340 -1.03 7.74 -23.41
CA ILE A 340 -1.11 6.50 -22.62
C ILE A 340 0.12 5.66 -23.00
N GLY A 341 1.21 5.78 -22.23
CA GLY A 341 2.46 5.08 -22.50
C GLY A 341 3.13 5.43 -23.85
N SER A 342 3.80 4.45 -24.47
CA SER A 342 4.58 4.64 -25.70
C SER A 342 4.51 3.44 -26.65
N TYR A 343 4.70 3.69 -27.95
CA TYR A 343 4.83 2.60 -28.93
C TYR A 343 5.93 1.60 -28.57
N ALA A 344 7.05 2.10 -28.03
CA ALA A 344 8.18 1.25 -27.64
C ALA A 344 7.79 0.28 -26.52
N GLU A 345 7.08 0.77 -25.50
CA GLU A 345 6.57 -0.04 -24.39
C GLU A 345 5.63 -1.14 -24.88
N TRP A 346 4.62 -0.80 -25.71
CA TRP A 346 3.75 -1.79 -26.33
C TRP A 346 4.55 -2.80 -27.16
N SER A 347 5.46 -2.34 -28.03
CA SER A 347 6.19 -3.22 -28.94
C SER A 347 7.10 -4.23 -28.22
N VAL A 348 7.70 -3.83 -27.10
CA VAL A 348 8.55 -4.69 -26.27
C VAL A 348 7.72 -5.70 -25.47
N ASN A 349 6.47 -5.35 -25.15
CA ASN A 349 5.57 -6.21 -24.38
C ASN A 349 4.56 -6.98 -25.22
N TYR A 350 4.54 -6.82 -26.55
CA TYR A 350 3.60 -7.51 -27.42
C TYR A 350 3.63 -9.03 -27.25
N GLY A 351 2.46 -9.60 -27.02
CA GLY A 351 2.24 -11.02 -26.73
C GLY A 351 2.41 -11.40 -25.26
N ARG A 352 2.69 -10.45 -24.36
CA ARG A 352 2.67 -10.70 -22.91
C ARG A 352 1.22 -10.75 -22.42
N SER A 353 0.99 -11.53 -21.38
CA SER A 353 -0.28 -11.64 -20.68
C SER A 353 -0.04 -11.57 -19.17
N ALA A 354 -0.91 -10.88 -18.44
CA ALA A 354 -0.93 -10.97 -16.98
C ALA A 354 -1.37 -12.38 -16.57
N ALA A 355 -0.83 -12.87 -15.46
CA ALA A 355 -1.48 -13.98 -14.78
C ALA A 355 -2.82 -13.48 -14.22
N ALA A 356 -3.89 -14.29 -14.31
CA ALA A 356 -5.16 -13.91 -13.71
C ALA A 356 -4.98 -13.62 -12.21
N SER A 357 -5.27 -12.39 -11.80
CA SER A 357 -5.18 -11.93 -10.41
C SER A 357 -6.23 -12.65 -9.58
N GLY A 358 -5.87 -13.80 -9.02
CA GLY A 358 -6.70 -14.55 -8.08
C GLY A 358 -6.41 -14.16 -6.63
N LEU A 359 -6.43 -12.87 -6.29
CA LEU A 359 -6.52 -12.48 -4.89
C LEU A 359 -7.98 -12.69 -4.46
N ALA A 360 -8.19 -13.38 -3.35
CA ALA A 360 -9.53 -13.69 -2.88
C ALA A 360 -10.15 -12.40 -2.35
N VAL A 361 -11.02 -11.78 -3.15
CA VAL A 361 -11.86 -10.66 -2.69
C VAL A 361 -12.65 -11.16 -1.48
N PRO A 362 -12.57 -10.50 -0.31
CA PRO A 362 -13.38 -10.86 0.85
C PRO A 362 -14.85 -10.88 0.44
N GLU A 363 -15.52 -12.04 0.52
CA GLU A 363 -16.93 -12.13 0.16
C GLU A 363 -17.72 -11.14 1.04
N PRO A 364 -18.57 -10.26 0.47
CA PRO A 364 -19.44 -9.43 1.28
C PRO A 364 -20.31 -10.36 2.11
N THR A 365 -20.17 -10.27 3.44
CA THR A 365 -20.88 -11.12 4.40
C THR A 365 -22.32 -11.34 3.96
N THR A 366 -22.65 -12.60 3.68
CA THR A 366 -23.92 -13.07 3.09
C THR A 366 -25.15 -12.67 3.93
N GLY A 367 -24.94 -12.11 5.13
CA GLY A 367 -25.97 -11.54 6.00
C GLY A 367 -26.68 -10.32 5.42
N VAL A 368 -26.03 -9.45 4.64
CA VAL A 368 -26.68 -8.24 4.09
C VAL A 368 -27.71 -8.61 3.00
N LEU A 369 -27.43 -9.62 2.18
CA LEU A 369 -28.36 -10.10 1.16
C LEU A 369 -29.59 -10.81 1.76
N LEU A 370 -29.41 -11.51 2.89
CA LEU A 370 -30.53 -12.13 3.62
C LEU A 370 -31.46 -11.08 4.26
N ILE A 371 -30.94 -9.96 4.74
CA ILE A 371 -31.74 -8.89 5.32
C ILE A 371 -32.52 -8.13 4.24
N ILE A 372 -31.93 -7.88 3.07
CA ILE A 372 -32.62 -7.23 1.95
C ILE A 372 -33.71 -8.16 1.37
N GLY A 373 -33.47 -9.47 1.30
CA GLY A 373 -34.47 -10.47 0.89
C GLY A 373 -35.66 -10.58 1.86
N ALA A 374 -35.41 -10.51 3.17
CA ALA A 374 -36.44 -10.57 4.20
C ALA A 374 -37.36 -9.33 4.21
N CYS A 375 -36.82 -8.14 3.91
CA CYS A 375 -37.59 -6.90 3.84
C CYS A 375 -38.56 -6.85 2.65
N TRP A 376 -38.28 -7.55 1.55
CA TRP A 376 -39.17 -7.63 0.39
C TRP A 376 -40.26 -8.71 0.54
N GLY A 377 -39.99 -9.79 1.27
CA GLY A 377 -40.98 -10.84 1.56
C GLY A 377 -42.13 -10.37 2.46
N ALA A 378 -41.90 -9.41 3.35
CA ALA A 378 -42.90 -8.91 4.29
C ALA A 378 -43.93 -7.95 3.67
N VAL A 379 -43.62 -7.32 2.53
CA VAL A 379 -44.54 -6.38 1.83
C VAL A 379 -45.51 -7.10 0.88
N GLY A 380 -45.16 -8.31 0.42
CA GLY A 380 -45.97 -9.11 -0.52
C GLY A 380 -47.16 -9.87 0.09
N MET A 381 -47.24 -10.01 1.41
CA MET A 381 -48.27 -10.81 2.09
C MET A 381 -49.34 -9.97 2.79
N ARG A 382 -49.91 -8.98 2.11
CA ARG A 382 -51.21 -8.41 2.51
C ARG A 382 -52.09 -8.16 1.29
N ARG A 383 -52.82 -9.21 0.88
CA ARG A 383 -54.25 -9.18 0.48
C ARG A 383 -54.63 -10.49 -0.22
N LYS A 384 -55.47 -11.29 0.44
CA LYS A 384 -56.70 -11.88 -0.11
C LYS A 384 -57.31 -12.83 0.92
N SER A 385 -58.45 -12.46 1.49
CA SER A 385 -59.57 -13.37 1.72
C SER A 385 -60.84 -12.55 1.86
N VAL A 386 -61.73 -12.79 0.90
CA VAL A 386 -63.11 -12.33 0.79
C VAL A 386 -63.96 -13.25 1.65
N ILE A 387 -64.83 -12.69 2.50
CA ILE A 387 -66.28 -12.93 2.52
C ILE A 387 -66.94 -11.61 2.87
#